data_AF-P82188-F1
#
_entry.id   AF-P82188-F1
#
_cell.length_a   1.000
_cell.length_b   1.000
_cell.length_c   1.000
_cell.angle_alpha   90.00
_cell.angle_beta   90.00
_cell.angle_gamma   90.00
#
_symmetry.space_group_name_H-M   'P 1'
#
loop_
_entity.id
_entity.type
_entity.pdbx_description
1 polymer ?
#
loop_
_entity_poly.entity_id
_entity_poly.type
_entity_poly.pdbx_seq_one_letter_code
_entity_poly.pdbx_strand_id
1 'polypeptide(L)'
;DSANFDEYMKAIGIGFAMRQIGSVTKPTLIISAEGDHVTLKTTSTFKNMEWNFTLGEEFDETTADERKTKSTFTVDGDKLVQVQRWEGKETTISRAVSGDSMVATCSIGDVVCA
;
A
#
# COMPACT_ATOMS: atom_id res chain seq x y z
N ASP A 1 -15.29 -0.04 -2.87
CA ASP A 1 -15.15 0.01 -4.33
C ASP A 1 -13.75 0.43 -4.71
N SER A 2 -13.35 0.21 -5.95
CA SER A 2 -12.03 0.60 -6.44
C SER A 2 -12.17 1.32 -7.77
N ALA A 3 -11.70 2.56 -7.83
CA ALA A 3 -11.63 3.40 -9.00
C ALA A 3 -10.17 3.56 -9.43
N ASN A 4 -9.91 3.41 -10.73
CA ASN A 4 -8.61 3.68 -11.37
C ASN A 4 -7.42 2.81 -10.89
N PHE A 5 -7.68 1.70 -10.18
CA PHE A 5 -6.60 0.85 -9.64
C PHE A 5 -5.78 0.14 -10.71
N ASP A 6 -6.36 -0.25 -11.87
CA ASP A 6 -5.58 -0.81 -12.98
C ASP A 6 -4.59 0.22 -13.56
N GLU A 7 -5.00 1.48 -13.72
CA GLU A 7 -4.11 2.53 -14.20
C GLU A 7 -3.02 2.86 -13.17
N TYR A 8 -3.35 2.85 -11.87
CA TYR A 8 -2.33 2.94 -10.81
C TYR A 8 -1.32 1.78 -10.90
N MET A 9 -1.79 0.53 -10.96
CA MET A 9 -0.92 -0.64 -11.08
C MET A 9 -0.05 -0.58 -12.34
N LYS A 10 -0.60 -0.10 -13.45
CA LYS A 10 0.14 0.12 -14.70
C LYS A 10 1.21 1.22 -14.54
N ALA A 11 0.89 2.32 -13.87
CA ALA A 11 1.81 3.43 -13.65
C ALA A 11 3.01 3.05 -12.75
N ILE A 12 2.79 2.22 -11.73
CA ILE A 12 3.88 1.68 -10.89
C ILE A 12 4.68 0.55 -11.57
N GLY A 13 4.25 0.09 -12.76
CA GLY A 13 4.98 -0.85 -13.59
C GLY A 13 4.54 -2.31 -13.49
N ILE A 14 3.38 -2.60 -12.89
CA ILE A 14 2.87 -3.98 -12.79
C ILE A 14 2.45 -4.48 -14.18
N GLY A 15 2.99 -5.63 -14.56
CA GLY A 15 2.66 -6.30 -15.82
C GLY A 15 1.20 -6.76 -15.90
N PHE A 16 0.67 -6.85 -17.13
CA PHE A 16 -0.76 -7.10 -17.40
C PHE A 16 -1.35 -8.28 -16.61
N ALA A 17 -0.64 -9.42 -16.56
CA ALA A 17 -1.12 -10.61 -15.85
C ALA A 17 -1.33 -10.36 -14.35
N MET A 18 -0.35 -9.71 -13.68
CA MET A 18 -0.46 -9.40 -12.25
C MET A 18 -1.56 -8.35 -11.97
N ARG A 19 -1.82 -7.44 -12.91
CA ARG A 19 -2.94 -6.50 -12.78
C ARG A 19 -4.30 -7.19 -12.84
N GLN A 20 -4.46 -8.20 -13.69
CA GLN A 20 -5.69 -9.00 -13.75
C GLN A 20 -5.92 -9.77 -12.44
N ILE A 21 -4.86 -10.28 -11.81
CA ILE A 21 -4.96 -10.93 -10.49
C ILE A 21 -5.31 -9.88 -9.42
N GLY A 22 -4.62 -8.75 -9.42
CA GLY A 22 -4.83 -7.66 -8.46
C GLY A 22 -6.24 -7.09 -8.49
N SER A 23 -6.84 -6.95 -9.68
CA SER A 23 -8.18 -6.36 -9.84
C SER A 23 -9.33 -7.25 -9.32
N VAL A 24 -9.11 -8.57 -9.26
CA VAL A 24 -10.13 -9.52 -8.76
C VAL A 24 -9.86 -10.00 -7.34
N THR A 25 -8.66 -9.76 -6.82
CA THR A 25 -8.27 -10.18 -5.45
C THR A 25 -8.93 -9.26 -4.42
N LYS A 26 -9.53 -9.86 -3.39
CA LYS A 26 -10.10 -9.15 -2.24
C LYS A 26 -9.26 -9.46 -1.00
N PRO A 27 -8.15 -8.74 -0.76
CA PRO A 27 -7.33 -8.99 0.40
C PRO A 27 -7.99 -8.46 1.68
N THR A 28 -7.70 -9.10 2.80
CA THR A 28 -7.96 -8.57 4.14
C THR A 28 -6.69 -7.90 4.64
N LEU A 29 -6.79 -6.61 4.98
CA LEU A 29 -5.73 -5.84 5.60
C LEU A 29 -5.95 -5.80 7.12
N ILE A 30 -4.93 -6.17 7.88
CA ILE A 30 -4.92 -6.10 9.34
C ILE A 30 -3.79 -5.15 9.72
N ILE A 31 -4.12 -4.13 10.51
CA ILE A 31 -3.17 -3.14 11.02
C ILE A 31 -3.23 -3.20 12.53
N SER A 32 -2.09 -3.40 13.18
CA SER A 32 -1.96 -3.34 14.63
C SER A 32 -0.78 -2.46 15.00
N ALA A 33 -0.89 -1.72 16.11
CA ALA A 33 0.14 -0.81 16.59
C ALA A 33 0.38 -1.04 18.09
N GLU A 34 1.65 -1.02 18.49
CA GLU A 34 2.11 -1.00 19.88
C GLU A 34 3.08 0.18 20.03
N GLY A 35 2.57 1.33 20.47
CA GLY A 35 3.31 2.59 20.40
C GLY A 35 3.60 2.98 18.95
N ASP A 36 4.87 3.21 18.64
CA ASP A 36 5.33 3.56 17.29
C ASP A 36 5.63 2.33 16.42
N HIS A 37 5.59 1.12 16.98
CA HIS A 37 5.77 -0.11 16.22
C HIS A 37 4.44 -0.55 15.62
N VAL A 38 4.41 -0.72 14.30
CA VAL A 38 3.22 -1.10 13.54
C VAL A 38 3.49 -2.40 12.80
N THR A 39 2.51 -3.30 12.87
CA THR A 39 2.42 -4.49 12.02
C THR A 39 1.34 -4.27 10.98
N LEU A 40 1.72 -4.37 9.71
CA LEU A 40 0.81 -4.37 8.57
C LEU A 40 0.77 -5.78 7.98
N LYS A 41 -0.41 -6.41 7.95
CA LYS A 41 -0.58 -7.75 7.41
C LYS A 41 -1.64 -7.75 6.32
N THR A 42 -1.30 -8.28 5.16
CA THR A 42 -2.22 -8.49 4.04
C THR A 42 -2.42 -9.98 3.86
N THR A 43 -3.68 -10.42 3.86
CA THR A 43 -4.04 -11.82 3.64
C THR A 43 -4.99 -11.96 2.47
N SER A 44 -4.73 -12.93 1.59
CA SER A 44 -5.59 -13.22 0.44
C SER A 44 -5.42 -14.67 0.01
N THR A 45 -6.28 -15.15 -0.89
CA THR A 45 -6.11 -16.48 -1.52
C THR A 45 -4.85 -16.57 -2.37
N PHE A 46 -4.31 -15.43 -2.82
CA PHE A 46 -3.14 -15.37 -3.70
C PHE A 46 -1.83 -15.30 -2.92
N LYS A 47 -1.71 -14.36 -1.98
CA LYS A 47 -0.48 -14.09 -1.24
C LYS A 47 -0.80 -13.53 0.14
N ASN A 48 -0.05 -14.01 1.13
CA ASN A 48 -0.04 -13.47 2.49
C ASN A 48 1.29 -12.78 2.72
N MET A 49 1.24 -11.58 3.31
CA MET A 49 2.42 -10.76 3.58
C MET A 49 2.26 -10.06 4.91
N GLU A 50 3.38 -9.80 5.56
CA GLU A 50 3.45 -9.11 6.85
C GLU A 50 4.70 -8.23 6.87
N TRP A 51 4.52 -6.99 7.33
CA TRP A 51 5.60 -6.04 7.53
C TRP A 51 5.51 -5.49 8.95
N ASN A 52 6.67 -5.36 9.60
CA ASN A 52 6.81 -4.76 10.92
C ASN A 52 7.77 -3.58 10.77
N PHE A 53 7.34 -2.39 11.20
CA PHE A 53 8.11 -1.16 11.03
C PHE A 53 7.82 -0.18 12.16
N THR A 54 8.73 0.77 12.34
CA THR A 54 8.55 1.92 13.24
C THR A 54 8.01 3.09 12.42
N LEU A 55 7.02 3.81 12.96
CA LEU A 55 6.54 5.06 12.35
C LEU A 55 7.68 6.08 12.23
N GLY A 56 7.77 6.76 11.08
CA GLY A 56 8.79 7.75 10.77
C GLY A 56 10.14 7.16 10.33
N GLU A 57 10.36 5.86 10.46
CA GLU A 57 11.62 5.21 10.06
C GLU A 57 11.50 4.59 8.66
N GLU A 58 12.55 4.74 7.85
CA GLU A 58 12.65 4.10 6.55
C GLU A 58 13.11 2.64 6.70
N PHE A 59 12.46 1.72 5.98
CA PHE A 59 12.84 0.31 5.95
C PHE A 59 12.76 -0.28 4.53
N ASP A 60 13.41 -1.44 4.34
CA ASP A 60 13.31 -2.21 3.10
C ASP A 60 11.98 -2.97 3.05
N GLU A 61 11.12 -2.59 2.10
CA GLU A 61 9.86 -3.27 1.82
C GLU A 61 9.99 -4.11 0.55
N THR A 62 9.51 -5.36 0.61
CA THR A 62 9.18 -6.11 -0.61
C THR A 62 7.67 -6.04 -0.79
N THR A 63 7.21 -5.45 -1.88
CA THR A 63 5.78 -5.24 -2.16
C THR A 63 5.11 -6.52 -2.68
N ALA A 64 3.79 -6.53 -2.77
CA ALA A 64 3.03 -7.68 -3.27
C ALA A 64 3.42 -8.11 -4.69
N ASP A 65 3.76 -7.13 -5.52
CA ASP A 65 4.28 -7.27 -6.88
C ASP A 65 5.81 -7.39 -6.95
N GLU A 66 6.45 -7.70 -5.83
CA GLU A 66 7.88 -8.06 -5.70
C GLU A 66 8.89 -6.94 -5.97
N ARG A 67 8.44 -5.69 -6.10
CA ARG A 67 9.35 -4.54 -6.09
C ARG A 67 10.06 -4.44 -4.74
N LYS A 68 11.35 -4.10 -4.79
CA LYS A 68 12.14 -3.71 -3.62
C LYS A 68 12.06 -2.21 -3.49
N THR A 69 11.46 -1.73 -2.41
CA THR A 69 11.26 -0.30 -2.16
C THR A 69 11.87 0.08 -0.82
N LYS A 70 12.28 1.35 -0.70
CA LYS A 70 12.44 2.01 0.58
C LYS A 70 11.10 2.60 0.97
N SER A 71 10.61 2.25 2.15
CA SER A 71 9.29 2.64 2.59
C SER A 71 9.31 3.31 3.95
N THR A 72 8.53 4.37 4.09
CA THR A 72 8.33 5.08 5.36
C THR A 72 6.84 5.19 5.59
N PHE A 73 6.40 4.86 6.80
CA PHE A 73 5.03 5.09 7.24
C PHE A 73 5.00 6.22 8.25
N THR A 74 4.07 7.15 8.07
CA THR A 74 3.81 8.25 8.99
C THR A 74 2.33 8.35 9.28
N VAL A 75 1.99 9.00 10.40
CA VAL A 75 0.62 9.40 10.70
C VAL A 75 0.50 10.88 10.42
N ASP A 76 -0.36 11.25 9.47
CA ASP A 76 -0.69 12.64 9.11
C ASP A 76 -2.17 12.88 9.42
N GLY A 77 -2.43 13.53 10.55
CA GLY A 77 -3.78 13.70 11.09
C GLY A 77 -4.45 12.36 11.40
N ASP A 78 -5.51 12.05 10.67
CA ASP A 78 -6.29 10.80 10.79
C ASP A 78 -5.89 9.73 9.76
N LYS A 79 -4.79 9.94 9.03
CA LYS A 79 -4.34 9.06 7.95
C LYS A 79 -3.04 8.37 8.27
N LEU A 80 -2.99 7.06 8.02
CA LEU A 80 -1.74 6.33 7.89
C LEU A 80 -1.23 6.51 6.46
N VAL A 81 -0.10 7.19 6.30
CA VAL A 81 0.52 7.49 5.01
C VAL A 81 1.76 6.63 4.82
N GLN A 82 1.80 5.87 3.74
CA GLN A 82 2.95 5.08 3.30
C GLN A 82 3.54 5.74 2.06
N VAL A 83 4.83 6.05 2.11
CA VAL A 83 5.58 6.49 0.93
C VAL A 83 6.55 5.37 0.55
N GLN A 84 6.49 4.90 -0.69
CA GLN A 84 7.43 3.91 -1.22
C GLN A 84 8.27 4.54 -2.33
N ARG A 85 9.59 4.32 -2.28
CA ARG A 85 10.56 4.81 -3.27
C ARG A 85 11.36 3.67 -3.88
N TRP A 86 11.50 3.68 -5.20
CA TRP A 86 12.34 2.74 -5.94
C TRP A 86 12.76 3.33 -7.27
N GLU A 87 14.01 3.10 -7.70
CA GLU A 87 14.47 3.47 -9.05
C GLU A 87 14.14 4.93 -9.47
N GLY A 88 14.20 5.88 -8.53
CA GLY A 88 13.84 7.28 -8.76
C GLY A 88 12.34 7.58 -8.87
N LYS A 89 11.47 6.59 -8.66
CA LYS A 89 10.02 6.72 -8.57
C LYS A 89 9.58 6.78 -7.11
N GLU A 90 8.44 7.43 -6.90
CA GLU A 90 7.77 7.53 -5.61
C GLU A 90 6.27 7.28 -5.79
N THR A 91 5.69 6.49 -4.90
CA THR A 91 4.23 6.32 -4.78
C THR A 91 3.81 6.57 -3.34
N THR A 92 2.60 7.06 -3.16
CA THR A 92 2.00 7.28 -1.85
C THR A 92 0.74 6.44 -1.72
N ILE A 93 0.58 5.77 -0.58
CA ILE A 93 -0.63 5.04 -0.21
C ILE A 93 -1.10 5.58 1.13
N SER A 94 -2.26 6.23 1.15
CA SER A 94 -2.87 6.74 2.38
C SER A 94 -4.08 5.90 2.76
N ARG A 95 -4.27 5.67 4.06
CA ARG A 95 -5.39 4.90 4.62
C ARG A 95 -6.06 5.76 5.69
N ALA A 96 -7.33 6.06 5.50
CA ALA A 96 -8.15 6.85 6.42
C ALA A 96 -9.35 6.01 6.85
N VAL A 97 -9.69 6.05 8.14
CA VAL A 97 -10.90 5.39 8.66
C VAL A 97 -12.06 6.38 8.64
N SER A 98 -13.16 5.99 8.00
CA SER A 98 -14.41 6.75 7.95
C SER A 98 -15.56 5.85 8.39
N GLY A 99 -16.00 6.04 9.65
CA GLY A 99 -16.96 5.16 10.29
C GLY A 99 -16.42 3.73 10.41
N ASP A 100 -17.18 2.75 9.93
CA ASP A 100 -16.80 1.33 9.93
C ASP A 100 -16.02 0.91 8.68
N SER A 101 -15.62 1.86 7.84
CA SER A 101 -14.91 1.61 6.58
C SER A 101 -13.54 2.27 6.57
N MET A 102 -12.59 1.63 5.89
CA MET A 102 -11.29 2.23 5.58
C MET A 102 -11.27 2.61 4.11
N VAL A 103 -10.90 3.86 3.81
CA VAL A 103 -10.65 4.35 2.45
C VAL A 103 -9.14 4.34 2.23
N ALA A 104 -8.70 3.68 1.15
CA ALA A 104 -7.31 3.65 0.75
C ALA A 104 -7.14 4.43 -0.56
N THR A 105 -6.30 5.46 -0.57
CA THR A 105 -5.97 6.22 -1.77
C THR A 105 -4.52 5.98 -2.13
N CYS A 106 -4.25 5.58 -3.38
CA CYS A 106 -2.88 5.44 -3.89
C CYS A 106 -2.61 6.47 -4.99
N SER A 107 -1.39 6.98 -5.07
CA SER A 107 -1.01 7.96 -6.08
C SER A 107 0.44 7.81 -6.55
N ILE A 108 0.65 7.93 -7.86
CA ILE A 108 1.98 8.05 -8.49
C ILE A 108 1.92 9.12 -9.59
N GLY A 109 2.69 10.19 -9.42
CA GLY A 109 2.56 11.38 -10.28
C GLY A 109 1.12 11.90 -10.31
N ASP A 110 0.55 12.06 -11.49
CA ASP A 110 -0.83 12.52 -11.69
C ASP A 110 -1.88 11.38 -11.59
N VAL A 111 -1.45 10.13 -11.46
CA VAL A 111 -2.37 8.98 -11.39
C VAL A 111 -2.79 8.76 -9.95
N VAL A 112 -4.10 8.83 -9.70
CA VAL A 112 -4.72 8.58 -8.38
C VAL A 112 -5.74 7.46 -8.48
N CYS A 113 -5.76 6.55 -7.53
CA CYS A 113 -6.81 5.55 -7.34
C CYS A 113 -7.37 5.61 -5.91
N ALA A 114 -8.63 5.23 -5.74
CA ALA A 114 -9.32 5.18 -4.44
C ALA A 114 -10.34 4.04 -4.40
#